data_AF-A0A6P1IC60-F1
#
_entry.id   AF-A0A6P1IC60-F1
#
_cell.length_a   1.000
_cell.length_b   1.000
_cell.length_c   1.000
_cell.angle_alpha   90.00
_cell.angle_beta   90.00
_cell.angle_gamma   90.00
#
_symmetry.space_group_name_H-M   'P 1'
#
loop_
_entity.id
_entity.type
_entity.pdbx_description
1 polymer ?
#
loop_
_entity_poly.entity_id
_entity_poly.type
_entity_poly.pdbx_seq_one_letter_code
_entity_poly.pdbx_strand_id
1 'polypeptide(L)'
;MSTALSVVPGTPERADVDPIQPEDYADDLHNDVEALFLCALLWAPAEATTRAVDILEATDFERTTHREFFRLITRLIRGGAPHNPAMVGAALEQSGHLAGHHGSERSRHLANITTLGAEHTAIDHYARAVFSQAYRRSFAAAATALTQAAQQLPEDQLYEHMCEIGRSQRTFTERLGTIKGGTR
;
A
#
# COMPACT_ATOMS: atom_id res chain seq x y z
N MET A 1 -27.49 -1.91 -44.41
CA MET A 1 -27.41 -3.30 -43.93
C MET A 1 -26.01 -3.54 -43.37
N SER A 2 -25.96 -3.99 -42.12
CA SER A 2 -24.87 -4.62 -41.34
C SER A 2 -23.47 -3.99 -41.26
N THR A 3 -23.28 -3.30 -40.13
CA THR A 3 -22.24 -3.50 -39.10
C THR A 3 -21.23 -4.65 -39.27
N ALA A 4 -19.96 -4.33 -39.04
CA ALA A 4 -19.01 -5.19 -38.34
C ALA A 4 -18.04 -4.32 -37.52
N LEU A 5 -18.31 -4.21 -36.22
CA LEU A 5 -17.34 -3.73 -35.22
C LEU A 5 -16.25 -4.80 -35.07
N SER A 6 -15.00 -4.46 -35.38
CA SER A 6 -13.86 -5.27 -34.97
C SER A 6 -13.55 -4.95 -33.51
N VAL A 7 -13.85 -5.91 -32.63
CA VAL A 7 -13.42 -5.91 -31.23
C VAL A 7 -11.89 -5.95 -31.20
N VAL A 8 -11.26 -4.85 -30.79
CA VAL A 8 -9.86 -4.86 -30.35
C VAL A 8 -9.82 -5.59 -29.02
N PRO A 9 -9.08 -6.70 -28.87
CA PRO A 9 -8.94 -7.35 -27.58
C PRO A 9 -8.11 -6.42 -26.68
N GLY A 10 -8.73 -5.89 -25.63
CA GLY A 10 -8.04 -5.17 -24.57
C GLY A 10 -7.01 -6.08 -23.93
N THR A 11 -5.74 -5.72 -24.07
CA THR A 11 -4.66 -6.26 -23.24
C THR A 11 -5.05 -6.02 -21.78
N PRO A 12 -5.01 -7.02 -20.89
CA PRO A 12 -5.19 -6.75 -19.48
C PRO A 12 -4.02 -5.87 -19.06
N GLU A 13 -4.32 -4.61 -18.74
CA GLU A 13 -3.41 -3.70 -18.06
C GLU A 13 -3.08 -4.34 -16.71
N ARG A 14 -2.08 -5.22 -16.71
CA ARG A 14 -1.34 -5.54 -15.50
C ARG A 14 -0.87 -4.20 -15.01
N ALA A 15 -1.34 -3.79 -13.84
CA ALA A 15 -0.78 -2.64 -13.13
C ALA A 15 0.74 -2.83 -13.17
N ASP A 16 1.42 -2.01 -13.98
CA ASP A 16 2.87 -1.99 -14.09
C ASP A 16 3.33 -1.41 -12.76
N VAL A 17 3.50 -2.32 -11.80
CA VAL A 17 4.11 -2.00 -10.52
C VAL A 17 5.58 -1.91 -10.83
N ASP A 18 6.14 -0.70 -10.71
CA ASP A 18 7.57 -0.47 -10.94
C ASP A 18 8.40 -1.55 -10.25
N PRO A 19 9.41 -2.11 -10.94
CA PRO A 19 10.24 -3.16 -10.38
C PRO A 19 10.93 -2.66 -9.11
N ILE A 20 10.85 -3.45 -8.04
CA ILE A 20 11.48 -3.14 -6.75
C ILE A 20 13.00 -3.02 -6.94
N GLN A 21 13.57 -1.90 -6.50
CA GLN A 21 15.00 -1.60 -6.61
C GLN A 21 15.75 -2.00 -5.33
N PRO A 22 17.05 -2.36 -5.41
CA PRO A 22 17.85 -2.72 -4.24
C PRO A 22 17.90 -1.63 -3.15
N GLU A 23 17.82 -0.36 -3.55
CA GLU A 23 17.73 0.80 -2.66
C GLU A 23 16.44 0.84 -1.83
N ASP A 24 15.35 0.19 -2.26
CA ASP A 24 14.10 0.10 -1.49
C ASP A 24 14.26 -0.70 -0.18
N TYR A 25 15.37 -1.44 -0.04
CA TYR A 25 15.68 -2.32 1.09
C TYR A 25 16.75 -1.76 2.05
N ALA A 26 17.38 -0.62 1.71
CA ALA A 26 18.57 -0.10 2.39
C ALA A 26 18.27 0.89 3.55
N ASP A 27 16.99 1.13 3.87
CA ASP A 27 16.58 2.10 4.87
C ASP A 27 16.56 1.55 6.31
N ASP A 28 16.71 2.46 7.27
CA ASP A 28 16.57 2.17 8.71
C ASP A 28 15.13 1.80 9.06
N LEU A 29 14.82 0.51 8.91
CA LEU A 29 13.49 -0.05 9.20
C LEU A 29 13.05 0.15 10.65
N HIS A 30 13.96 0.42 11.58
CA HIS A 30 13.61 0.62 12.98
C HIS A 30 12.82 1.93 13.20
N ASN A 31 13.00 2.91 12.31
CA ASN A 31 12.27 4.17 12.33
C ASN A 31 11.18 4.26 11.24
N ASP A 32 11.04 3.22 10.42
CA ASP A 32 10.02 3.15 9.38
C ASP A 32 8.69 2.64 9.95
N VAL A 33 7.68 3.52 9.97
CA VAL A 33 6.35 3.18 10.48
C VAL A 33 5.63 2.10 9.68
N GLU A 34 5.92 1.97 8.37
CA GLU A 34 5.34 0.90 7.56
C GLU A 34 5.93 -0.45 7.93
N ALA A 35 7.25 -0.50 8.15
CA ALA A 35 7.94 -1.70 8.57
C ALA A 35 7.50 -2.12 9.99
N LEU A 36 7.38 -1.16 10.91
CA LEU A 36 6.85 -1.39 12.26
C LEU A 36 5.39 -1.87 12.23
N PHE A 37 4.55 -1.27 11.38
CA PHE A 37 3.18 -1.73 11.17
C PHE A 37 3.13 -3.17 10.67
N LEU A 38 3.92 -3.50 9.63
CA LEU A 38 3.96 -4.85 9.08
C LEU A 38 4.49 -5.87 10.10
N CYS A 39 5.50 -5.50 10.89
CA CYS A 39 5.99 -6.32 11.99
C CYS A 39 4.88 -6.57 13.03
N ALA A 40 4.19 -5.53 13.48
CA ALA A 40 3.09 -5.65 14.43
C ALA A 40 1.96 -6.52 13.86
N LEU A 41 1.62 -6.35 12.58
CA LEU A 41 0.59 -7.10 11.87
C LEU A 41 0.92 -8.59 11.76
N LEU A 42 2.18 -8.97 11.52
CA LEU A 42 2.61 -10.38 11.47
C LEU A 42 2.41 -11.12 12.80
N TRP A 43 2.47 -10.42 13.92
CA TRP A 43 2.43 -11.00 15.26
C TRP A 43 1.10 -10.78 16.00
N ALA A 44 0.19 -9.98 15.43
CA ALA A 44 -1.09 -9.69 16.05
C ALA A 44 -2.06 -10.88 15.97
N PRO A 45 -2.92 -11.08 17.00
CA PRO A 45 -4.05 -11.99 16.89
C PRO A 45 -4.98 -11.58 15.74
N ALA A 46 -5.54 -12.54 15.01
CA ALA A 46 -6.38 -12.26 13.84
C ALA A 46 -7.55 -11.31 14.15
N GLU A 47 -8.17 -11.47 15.32
CA GLU A 47 -9.27 -10.65 15.80
C GLU A 47 -8.86 -9.17 15.99
N ALA A 48 -7.60 -8.93 16.38
CA ALA A 48 -7.05 -7.59 16.57
C ALA A 48 -6.64 -6.91 15.25
N THR A 49 -6.46 -7.66 14.16
CA THR A 49 -5.99 -7.12 12.87
C THR A 49 -7.08 -6.48 12.02
N THR A 50 -8.33 -6.92 12.19
CA THR A 50 -9.46 -6.55 11.29
C THR A 50 -9.57 -5.04 11.13
N ARG A 51 -9.61 -4.31 12.25
CA ARG A 51 -9.74 -2.86 12.23
C ARG A 51 -8.55 -2.17 11.55
N ALA A 52 -7.34 -2.59 11.87
CA ALA A 52 -6.11 -2.00 11.34
C ALA A 52 -5.99 -2.21 9.82
N VAL A 53 -6.41 -3.37 9.33
CA VAL A 53 -6.45 -3.70 7.90
C VAL A 53 -7.57 -2.98 7.16
N ASP A 54 -8.73 -2.76 7.81
CA ASP A 54 -9.88 -2.12 7.17
C ASP A 54 -9.71 -0.62 6.94
N ILE A 55 -8.86 0.06 7.73
CA ILE A 55 -8.62 1.49 7.56
C ILE A 55 -7.53 1.83 6.54
N LEU A 56 -6.67 0.85 6.20
CA LEU A 56 -5.56 1.02 5.28
C LEU A 56 -5.84 0.41 3.90
N GLU A 57 -5.36 1.08 2.88
CA GLU A 57 -5.28 0.59 1.51
C GLU A 57 -3.81 0.34 1.15
N ALA A 58 -3.56 -0.60 0.24
CA ALA A 58 -2.19 -0.83 -0.26
C ALA A 58 -1.59 0.42 -0.95
N THR A 59 -2.43 1.34 -1.41
CA THR A 59 -2.03 2.64 -1.96
C THR A 59 -1.44 3.60 -0.92
N ASP A 60 -1.74 3.39 0.38
CA ASP A 60 -1.28 4.26 1.46
C ASP A 60 0.22 4.07 1.77
N PHE A 61 0.73 2.86 1.61
CA PHE A 61 2.17 2.57 1.74
C PHE A 61 2.96 3.32 0.67
N GLU A 62 4.19 3.71 0.94
CA GLU A 62 5.11 4.36 0.02
C GLU A 62 5.87 3.31 -0.76
N ARG A 63 6.53 2.38 -0.04
CA ARG A 63 7.38 1.34 -0.60
C ARG A 63 6.57 0.24 -1.26
N THR A 64 6.86 -0.04 -2.53
CA THR A 64 6.21 -1.10 -3.30
C THR A 64 6.24 -2.45 -2.59
N THR A 65 7.38 -2.83 -2.00
CA THR A 65 7.52 -4.08 -1.23
C THR A 65 6.56 -4.14 -0.04
N HIS A 66 6.32 -3.03 0.64
CA HIS A 66 5.38 -2.99 1.76
C HIS A 66 3.93 -3.11 1.29
N ARG A 67 3.59 -2.53 0.13
CA ARG A 67 2.28 -2.74 -0.52
C ARG A 67 2.04 -4.22 -0.79
N GLU A 68 3.05 -4.93 -1.30
CA GLU A 68 2.96 -6.36 -1.60
C GLU A 68 2.74 -7.19 -0.33
N PHE A 69 3.55 -6.95 0.71
CA PHE A 69 3.38 -7.63 1.99
C PHE A 69 2.03 -7.35 2.62
N PHE A 70 1.60 -6.09 2.64
CA PHE A 70 0.28 -5.72 3.16
C PHE A 70 -0.85 -6.45 2.42
N ARG A 71 -0.82 -6.50 1.07
CA ARG A 71 -1.80 -7.22 0.26
C ARG A 71 -1.82 -8.71 0.58
N LEU A 72 -0.64 -9.33 0.68
CA LEU A 72 -0.50 -10.75 0.98
C LEU A 72 -1.04 -11.09 2.37
N ILE A 73 -0.63 -10.34 3.39
CA ILE A 73 -1.04 -10.55 4.78
C ILE A 73 -2.55 -10.33 4.92
N THR A 74 -3.08 -9.25 4.35
CA THR A 74 -4.52 -8.96 4.30
C THR A 74 -5.32 -10.09 3.64
N ARG A 75 -4.80 -10.67 2.55
CA ARG A 75 -5.43 -11.81 1.88
C ARG A 75 -5.49 -13.04 2.80
N LEU A 76 -4.44 -13.33 3.56
CA LEU A 76 -4.43 -14.43 4.53
C LEU A 76 -5.46 -14.18 5.64
N ILE A 77 -5.46 -12.98 6.23
CA ILE A 77 -6.40 -12.57 7.28
C ILE A 77 -7.85 -12.72 6.81
N ARG A 78 -8.19 -12.14 5.64
CA ARG A 78 -9.55 -12.21 5.07
C ARG A 78 -9.94 -13.63 4.65
N GLY A 79 -8.98 -14.48 4.34
CA GLY A 79 -9.18 -15.90 4.06
C GLY A 79 -9.32 -16.77 5.32
N GLY A 80 -9.20 -16.20 6.52
CA GLY A 80 -9.19 -16.95 7.79
C GLY A 80 -7.95 -17.81 7.98
N ALA A 81 -6.89 -17.58 7.21
CA ALA A 81 -5.62 -18.29 7.32
C ALA A 81 -4.72 -17.63 8.37
N PRO A 82 -3.85 -18.39 9.07
CA PRO A 82 -2.85 -17.78 9.93
C PRO A 82 -1.88 -16.94 9.08
N HIS A 83 -1.49 -15.78 9.59
CA HIS A 83 -0.75 -14.75 8.86
C HIS A 83 0.59 -14.40 9.53
N ASN A 84 1.10 -15.30 10.37
CA ASN A 84 2.40 -15.17 10.99
C ASN A 84 3.54 -15.24 9.95
N PRO A 85 4.78 -14.87 10.31
CA PRO A 85 5.90 -14.81 9.37
C PRO A 85 6.15 -16.11 8.59
N ALA A 86 6.01 -17.27 9.24
CA ALA A 86 6.18 -18.57 8.59
C ALA A 86 5.11 -18.82 7.53
N MET A 87 3.84 -18.46 7.81
CA MET A 87 2.76 -18.61 6.84
C MET A 87 2.86 -17.64 5.68
N VAL A 88 3.31 -16.41 5.93
CA VAL A 88 3.58 -15.43 4.88
C VAL A 88 4.72 -15.91 3.99
N GLY A 89 5.80 -16.44 4.58
CA GLY A 89 6.91 -17.05 3.86
C GLY A 89 6.45 -18.21 2.97
N ALA A 90 5.67 -19.15 3.52
CA ALA A 90 5.12 -20.27 2.76
C ALA A 90 4.22 -19.81 1.59
N ALA A 91 3.41 -18.77 1.81
CA ALA A 91 2.55 -18.22 0.77
C ALA A 91 3.34 -17.53 -0.36
N LEU A 92 4.47 -16.88 -0.05
CA LEU A 92 5.39 -16.33 -1.04
C LEU A 92 6.10 -17.43 -1.83
N GLU A 93 6.51 -18.51 -1.18
CA GLU A 93 7.15 -19.66 -1.83
C GLU A 93 6.19 -20.31 -2.83
N GLN A 94 4.95 -20.60 -2.39
CA GLN A 94 3.94 -21.26 -3.23
C GLN A 94 3.53 -20.43 -4.46
N SER A 95 3.60 -19.11 -4.36
CA SER A 95 3.29 -18.20 -5.47
C SER A 95 4.48 -17.97 -6.42
N GLY A 96 5.63 -18.59 -6.16
CA GLY A 96 6.86 -18.38 -6.93
C GLY A 96 7.54 -17.04 -6.67
N HIS A 97 7.04 -16.24 -5.72
CA HIS A 97 7.58 -14.93 -5.39
C HIS A 97 8.92 -14.96 -4.64
N LEU A 98 9.42 -16.16 -4.27
CA LEU A 98 10.75 -16.36 -3.68
C LEU A 98 11.79 -16.90 -4.68
N ALA A 99 11.45 -17.09 -5.95
CA ALA A 99 12.40 -17.54 -6.96
C ALA A 99 13.34 -16.42 -7.44
N GLY A 100 14.60 -16.78 -7.77
CA GLY A 100 15.59 -15.87 -8.33
C GLY A 100 16.13 -14.83 -7.34
N HIS A 101 16.89 -13.86 -7.86
CA HIS A 101 17.55 -12.84 -7.06
C HIS A 101 16.55 -11.98 -6.27
N HIS A 102 15.51 -11.46 -6.95
CA HIS A 102 14.43 -10.68 -6.31
C HIS A 102 13.68 -11.46 -5.22
N GLY A 103 13.51 -12.77 -5.40
CA GLY A 103 12.90 -13.61 -4.38
C GLY A 103 13.76 -13.75 -3.11
N SER A 104 15.08 -13.82 -3.27
CA SER A 104 16.03 -13.85 -2.15
C SER A 104 16.03 -12.54 -1.36
N GLU A 105 15.98 -11.40 -2.07
CA GLU A 105 15.88 -10.07 -1.46
C GLU A 105 14.56 -9.91 -0.68
N ARG A 106 13.43 -10.33 -1.26
CA ARG A 106 12.12 -10.31 -0.60
C ARG A 106 12.09 -11.18 0.66
N SER A 107 12.68 -12.38 0.63
CA SER A 107 12.84 -13.24 1.81
C SER A 107 13.66 -12.55 2.90
N ARG A 108 14.77 -11.91 2.54
CA ARG A 108 15.61 -11.19 3.50
C ARG A 108 14.86 -10.02 4.12
N HIS A 109 14.10 -9.26 3.32
CA HIS A 109 13.30 -8.15 3.81
C HIS A 109 12.20 -8.59 4.78
N LEU A 110 11.50 -9.69 4.46
CA LEU A 110 10.52 -10.28 5.38
C LEU A 110 11.19 -10.68 6.71
N ALA A 111 12.38 -11.29 6.65
CA ALA A 111 13.14 -11.63 7.86
C ALA A 111 13.50 -10.39 8.68
N ASN A 112 13.98 -9.32 8.04
CA ASN A 112 14.29 -8.06 8.70
C ASN A 112 13.05 -7.47 9.40
N ILE A 113 11.93 -7.35 8.69
CA ILE A 113 10.65 -6.86 9.25
C ILE A 113 10.22 -7.70 10.44
N THR A 114 10.28 -9.03 10.32
CA THR A 114 9.86 -9.96 11.37
C THR A 114 10.62 -9.75 12.69
N THR A 115 11.86 -9.27 12.61
CA THR A 115 12.77 -9.09 13.76
C THR A 115 12.78 -7.67 14.36
N LEU A 116 11.94 -6.74 13.88
CA LEU A 116 11.93 -5.36 14.36
C LEU A 116 11.43 -5.20 15.81
N GLY A 117 10.70 -6.19 16.33
CA GLY A 117 10.20 -6.16 17.70
C GLY A 117 9.08 -5.14 17.95
N ALA A 118 8.33 -4.75 16.91
CA ALA A 118 7.19 -3.84 17.05
C ALA A 118 6.09 -4.44 17.94
N GLU A 119 5.48 -3.60 18.77
CA GLU A 119 4.45 -4.03 19.72
C GLU A 119 3.12 -4.32 18.99
N HIS A 120 2.72 -5.60 18.91
CA HIS A 120 1.53 -6.01 18.15
C HIS A 120 0.21 -5.46 18.73
N THR A 121 0.15 -5.20 20.04
CA THR A 121 -1.00 -4.55 20.69
C THR A 121 -1.18 -3.09 20.27
N ALA A 122 -0.13 -2.45 19.76
CA ALA A 122 -0.15 -1.07 19.26
C ALA A 122 -0.47 -0.97 17.75
N ILE A 123 -0.93 -2.05 17.12
CA ILE A 123 -1.18 -2.12 15.66
C ILE A 123 -2.09 -1.00 15.13
N ASP A 124 -3.13 -0.64 15.87
CA ASP A 124 -4.03 0.47 15.51
C ASP A 124 -3.29 1.82 15.47
N HIS A 125 -2.30 2.03 16.35
CA HIS A 125 -1.49 3.25 16.36
C HIS A 125 -0.55 3.31 15.17
N TYR A 126 0.11 2.19 14.84
CA TYR A 126 0.94 2.11 13.63
C TYR A 126 0.11 2.32 12.37
N ALA A 127 -1.07 1.71 12.26
CA ALA A 127 -1.95 1.89 11.09
C ALA A 127 -2.35 3.36 10.88
N ARG A 128 -2.71 4.06 11.96
CA ARG A 128 -3.00 5.50 11.92
C ARG A 128 -1.79 6.33 11.50
N ALA A 129 -0.60 5.94 11.93
CA ALA A 129 0.62 6.64 11.61
C ALA A 129 1.03 6.44 10.13
N VAL A 130 0.89 5.22 9.59
CA VAL A 130 1.01 4.94 8.14
C VAL A 130 0.04 5.82 7.35
N PHE A 131 -1.25 5.83 7.72
CA PHE A 131 -2.24 6.65 7.03
C PHE A 131 -1.95 8.16 7.13
N SER A 132 -1.45 8.63 8.28
CA SER A 132 -1.02 10.03 8.46
C SER A 132 0.11 10.43 7.51
N GLN A 133 1.07 9.53 7.28
CA GLN A 133 2.12 9.76 6.27
C GLN A 133 1.54 9.76 4.85
N ALA A 134 0.69 8.79 4.51
CA ALA A 134 0.01 8.73 3.22
C ALA A 134 -0.79 10.01 2.91
N TYR A 135 -1.53 10.52 3.91
CA TYR A 135 -2.28 11.76 3.83
C TYR A 135 -1.37 12.97 3.56
N ARG A 136 -0.20 13.07 4.20
CA ARG A 136 0.74 14.16 3.89
C ARG A 136 1.32 14.04 2.49
N ARG A 137 1.70 12.82 2.08
CA ARG A 137 2.21 12.54 0.74
C ARG A 137 1.15 12.87 -0.34
N SER A 138 -0.13 12.63 -0.09
CA SER A 138 -1.19 12.92 -1.06
C SER A 138 -1.30 14.40 -1.39
N PHE A 139 -1.06 15.28 -0.42
CA PHE A 139 -1.03 16.74 -0.64
C PHE A 139 0.23 17.19 -1.38
N ALA A 140 1.39 16.59 -1.07
CA ALA A 140 2.63 16.87 -1.80
C ALA A 140 2.51 16.44 -3.28
N ALA A 141 1.92 15.26 -3.53
CA ALA A 141 1.64 14.78 -4.88
C ALA A 141 0.65 15.70 -5.62
N ALA A 142 -0.41 16.16 -4.95
CA ALA A 142 -1.37 17.11 -5.52
C ALA A 142 -0.73 18.45 -5.91
N ALA A 143 0.14 19.00 -5.05
CA ALA A 143 0.86 20.24 -5.36
C ALA A 143 1.79 20.06 -6.58
N THR A 144 2.45 18.91 -6.66
CA THR A 144 3.30 18.55 -7.81
C THR A 144 2.47 18.43 -9.09
N ALA A 145 1.34 17.70 -9.03
CA ALA A 145 0.44 17.51 -10.16
C ALA A 145 -0.13 18.85 -10.67
N LEU A 146 -0.54 19.74 -9.78
CA LEU A 146 -1.04 21.07 -10.16
C LEU A 146 0.06 21.92 -10.82
N THR A 147 1.30 21.84 -10.31
CA THR A 147 2.45 22.54 -10.89
C THR A 147 2.75 22.04 -12.30
N GLN A 148 2.74 20.72 -12.50
CA GLN A 148 2.94 20.10 -13.81
C GLN A 148 1.81 20.48 -14.77
N ALA A 149 0.56 20.43 -14.30
CA ALA A 149 -0.61 20.81 -15.08
C ALA A 149 -0.51 22.25 -15.60
N ALA A 150 -0.11 23.20 -14.76
CA ALA A 150 0.07 24.60 -15.16
C ALA A 150 1.13 24.80 -16.25
N GLN A 151 2.10 23.88 -16.37
CA GLN A 151 3.17 23.95 -17.38
C GLN A 151 2.81 23.22 -18.68
N GLN A 152 1.97 22.20 -18.61
CA GLN A 152 1.84 21.19 -19.67
C GLN A 152 0.42 21.07 -20.24
N LEU A 153 -0.62 21.40 -19.47
CA LEU A 153 -1.99 21.25 -19.93
C LEU A 153 -2.47 22.49 -20.69
N PRO A 154 -3.33 22.30 -21.70
CA PRO A 154 -4.10 23.39 -22.31
C PRO A 154 -4.94 24.15 -21.29
N GLU A 155 -5.13 25.46 -21.52
CA GLU A 155 -5.83 26.35 -20.58
C GLU A 155 -7.27 25.89 -20.26
N ASP A 156 -7.97 25.32 -21.25
CA ASP A 156 -9.34 24.81 -21.11
C ASP A 156 -9.44 23.53 -20.25
N GLN A 157 -8.31 22.86 -19.97
CA GLN A 157 -8.25 21.64 -19.15
C GLN A 157 -7.81 21.89 -17.70
N LEU A 158 -7.21 23.05 -17.42
CA LEU A 158 -6.65 23.36 -16.10
C LEU A 158 -7.69 23.30 -14.98
N TYR A 159 -8.88 23.85 -15.21
CA TYR A 159 -9.93 23.90 -14.19
C TYR A 159 -10.46 22.51 -13.83
N GLU A 160 -10.72 21.66 -14.83
CA GLU A 160 -11.22 20.30 -14.57
C GLU A 160 -10.17 19.46 -13.84
N HIS A 161 -8.90 19.56 -14.25
CA HIS A 161 -7.82 18.85 -13.58
C HIS A 161 -7.64 19.29 -12.11
N MET A 162 -7.75 20.59 -11.83
CA MET A 162 -7.76 21.10 -10.45
C MET A 162 -8.93 20.50 -9.64
N CYS A 163 -10.12 20.40 -10.25
CA CYS A 163 -11.29 19.79 -9.61
C CYS A 163 -11.07 18.29 -9.31
N GLU A 164 -10.44 17.54 -10.22
CA GLU A 164 -10.06 16.13 -10.00
C GLU A 164 -9.13 15.97 -8.80
N ILE A 165 -8.07 16.77 -8.74
CA ILE A 165 -7.14 16.81 -7.60
C ILE A 165 -7.91 17.11 -6.31
N GLY A 166 -8.79 18.12 -6.32
CA GLY A 166 -9.61 18.50 -5.17
C GLY A 166 -10.55 17.38 -4.70
N ARG A 167 -11.17 16.65 -5.63
CA ARG A 167 -12.00 15.47 -5.32
C ARG A 167 -11.18 14.37 -4.63
N SER A 168 -9.98 14.09 -5.14
CA SER A 168 -9.07 13.12 -4.51
C SER A 168 -8.68 13.53 -3.08
N GLN A 169 -8.32 14.81 -2.85
CA GLN A 169 -7.98 15.28 -1.49
C GLN A 169 -9.17 15.25 -0.53
N ARG A 170 -10.40 15.44 -1.04
CA ARG A 170 -11.61 15.28 -0.24
C ARG A 170 -11.75 13.84 0.23
N THR A 171 -11.58 12.85 -0.64
CA THR A 171 -11.62 11.42 -0.27
C THR A 171 -10.60 11.09 0.82
N PHE A 172 -9.35 11.55 0.72
CA PHE A 172 -8.35 11.38 1.77
C PHE A 172 -8.77 12.04 3.10
N THR A 173 -9.38 13.22 3.04
CA THR A 173 -9.85 13.95 4.23
C THR A 173 -11.02 13.24 4.92
N GLU A 174 -11.95 12.68 4.13
CA GLU A 174 -13.07 11.88 4.63
C GLU A 174 -12.55 10.60 5.30
N ARG A 175 -11.61 9.88 4.67
CA ARG A 175 -10.93 8.72 5.28
C ARG A 175 -10.26 9.09 6.61
N LEU A 176 -9.55 10.22 6.67
CA LEU A 176 -8.94 10.73 7.91
C LEU A 176 -9.99 10.98 9.01
N GLY A 177 -11.13 11.56 8.64
CA GLY A 177 -12.27 11.80 9.52
C GLY A 177 -12.81 10.50 10.12
N THR A 178 -13.03 9.47 9.29
CA THR A 178 -13.48 8.14 9.74
C THR A 178 -12.48 7.49 10.70
N ILE A 179 -11.19 7.54 10.38
CA ILE A 179 -10.12 6.97 11.21
C ILE A 179 -10.05 7.66 12.58
N LYS A 180 -10.17 8.99 12.62
CA LYS A 180 -10.20 9.75 13.89
C LYS A 180 -11.50 9.52 14.66
N GLY A 181 -12.64 9.47 13.96
CA GLY A 181 -13.99 9.35 14.53
C GLY A 181 -14.30 8.01 15.18
N GLY A 182 -13.71 6.91 14.71
CA GLY A 182 -13.85 5.58 15.31
C GLY A 182 -13.18 5.41 16.69
N THR A 183 -12.69 6.48 17.30
CA THR A 183 -11.99 6.49 18.60
C THR A 183 -12.94 6.78 19.78
N ARG A 184 -14.26 6.68 19.57
CA ARG A 184 -15.28 6.86 20.60
C ARG A 184 -15.92 5.54 20.99
#